data_AF-W8YSQ2-F1
#
_entry.id   AF-W8YSQ2-F1
#
_cell.length_a   1.000
_cell.length_b   1.000
_cell.length_c   1.000
_cell.angle_alpha   90.00
_cell.angle_beta   90.00
_cell.angle_gamma   90.00
#
_symmetry.space_group_name_H-M   'P 1'
#
loop_
_entity.id
_entity.type
_entity.pdbx_description
1 polymer ?
#
loop_
_entity_poly.entity_id
_entity_poly.type
_entity_poly.pdbx_seq_one_letter_code
_entity_poly.pdbx_strand_id
1 'polypeptide(L)' 'MKVRCIANTGDKLSIKTKELGNSDQTRYSVKIDEQYTVYGQHIYKGVLSYLLLG' A
#
# COMPACT_ATOMS: atom_id res chain seq x y z
N MET A 1 -2.54 -10.60 11.09
CA MET A 1 -1.19 -10.28 10.55
C MET A 1 -0.92 -8.80 10.80
N LYS A 2 0.33 -8.39 11.03
CA LYS A 2 0.72 -6.96 11.09
C LYS A 2 1.72 -6.66 10.00
N VAL A 3 1.63 -5.47 9.40
CA VAL A 3 2.56 -4.99 8.37
C VAL A 3 3.10 -3.61 8.76
N ARG A 4 4.37 -3.35 8.46
CA ARG A 4 4.99 -2.04 8.64
C ARG A 4 4.93 -1.26 7.33
N CYS A 5 4.47 -0.02 7.38
CA CYS A 5 4.48 0.86 6.22
C CYS A 5 5.90 1.32 5.91
N ILE A 6 6.39 1.09 4.69
CA ILE A 6 7.73 1.51 4.24
C ILE A 6 7.69 2.72 3.31
N ALA A 7 6.54 2.97 2.69
CA ALA A 7 6.31 4.04 1.72
C ALA A 7 4.81 4.36 1.68
N ASN A 8 4.48 5.65 1.66
CA ASN A 8 3.10 6.14 1.60
C ASN A 8 2.87 7.13 0.45
N THR A 9 3.86 7.33 -0.41
CA THR A 9 3.80 8.19 -1.58
C THR A 9 3.94 7.36 -2.85
N GLY A 10 3.22 7.79 -3.91
CA GLY A 10 3.14 7.12 -5.20
C GLY A 10 4.48 6.87 -5.84
N ASP A 11 5.38 7.86 -5.79
CA ASP A 11 6.74 7.80 -6.35
C ASP A 11 7.55 6.60 -5.84
N LYS A 12 7.32 6.20 -4.58
CA LYS A 12 7.99 5.09 -3.89
C LYS A 12 7.29 3.73 -4.04
N LEU A 13 6.16 3.68 -4.75
CA LEU A 13 5.46 2.42 -5.02
C LEU A 13 6.16 1.61 -6.12
N SER A 14 5.91 0.30 -6.11
CA SER A 14 6.38 -0.58 -7.19
C SER A 14 5.75 -0.19 -8.53
N ILE A 15 6.46 -0.47 -9.63
CA ILE A 15 5.98 -0.20 -11.00
C ILE A 15 4.61 -0.84 -11.24
N LYS A 16 4.42 -2.11 -10.82
CA LYS A 16 3.13 -2.81 -10.94
C LYS A 16 1.99 -2.10 -10.21
N THR A 17 2.29 -1.50 -9.06
CA THR A 17 1.30 -0.73 -8.30
C THR A 17 0.92 0.57 -9.01
N LYS A 18 1.87 1.21 -9.70
CA LYS A 18 1.63 2.39 -10.54
C LYS A 18 0.80 2.05 -11.78
N GLU A 19 1.10 0.91 -12.43
CA GLU A 19 0.34 0.38 -13.58
C GLU A 19 -1.14 0.09 -13.26
N LEU A 20 -1.49 -0.11 -11.98
CA LEU A 20 -2.89 -0.23 -11.52
C LEU A 20 -3.64 1.11 -11.44
N GLY A 21 -3.01 2.23 -11.81
CA GLY A 21 -3.62 3.56 -11.84
C GLY A 21 -3.22 4.48 -10.69
N ASN A 22 -2.22 4.10 -9.88
CA ASN A 22 -1.66 5.01 -8.89
C ASN A 22 -0.70 6.00 -9.55
N SER A 23 -0.90 7.29 -9.29
CA SER A 23 -0.02 8.36 -9.74
C SER A 23 1.19 8.47 -8.81
N ASP A 24 2.31 9.00 -9.32
CA ASP A 24 3.47 9.36 -8.50
C ASP A 24 3.11 10.39 -7.40
N GLN A 25 2.06 11.18 -7.62
CA GLN A 25 1.57 12.17 -6.67
C GLN A 25 0.61 11.60 -5.61
N THR A 26 0.20 10.33 -5.74
CA THR A 26 -0.71 9.71 -4.77
C THR A 26 -0.09 9.72 -3.37
N ARG A 27 -0.88 10.10 -2.37
CA ARG A 27 -0.50 10.03 -0.94
C ARG A 27 -1.52 9.21 -0.18
N TYR A 28 -1.05 8.20 0.54
CA TYR A 28 -1.89 7.40 1.41
C TYR A 28 -1.86 7.95 2.84
N SER A 29 -2.98 7.80 3.56
CA SER A 29 -3.12 8.26 4.95
C SER A 29 -2.33 7.42 5.98
N VAL A 30 -1.58 6.42 5.54
CA VAL A 30 -0.69 5.62 6.40
C VAL A 30 0.65 6.35 6.61
N LYS A 31 1.19 6.27 7.81
CA LYS A 31 2.49 6.84 8.18
C LYS A 31 3.59 5.80 8.00
N ILE A 32 4.74 6.27 7.52
CA ILE A 32 5.95 5.45 7.37
C ILE A 32 6.40 4.99 8.76
N ASP A 33 6.92 3.76 8.83
CA ASP A 33 7.39 3.05 10.03
C ASP A 33 6.34 2.67 11.08
N GLU A 34 5.07 3.07 10.91
CA GLU A 34 3.98 2.55 11.72
C GLU A 34 3.57 1.12 11.33
N GLN A 35 3.11 0.36 12.33
CA GLN A 35 2.55 -0.98 12.15
C GLN A 35 1.03 -0.93 12.08
N TYR A 36 0.46 -1.58 11.06
CA TYR A 36 -0.98 -1.68 10.87
C TYR A 36 -1.45 -3.13 10.98
N THR A 37 -2.62 -3.32 11.58
CA THR A 37 -3.31 -4.61 11.61
C THR A 37 -3.97 -4.86 10.26
N VAL A 38 -3.69 -6.01 9.66
CA VAL A 38 -4.29 -6.44 8.39
C VAL A 38 -5.56 -7.24 8.69
N TYR A 39 -6.69 -6.78 8.15
CA TYR A 39 -8.01 -7.42 8.29
C TYR A 39 -8.42 -8.24 7.06
N GLY A 40 -7.75 -8.03 5.94
CA GLY A 40 -7.95 -8.80 4.72
C GLY A 40 -6.76 -8.61 3.79
N GLN A 41 -6.54 -9.59 2.93
CA GLN A 41 -5.51 -9.52 1.90
C GLN A 41 -6.04 -10.13 0.61
N HIS A 42 -5.66 -9.55 -0.52
CA HIS A 42 -5.91 -10.15 -1.83
C HIS A 42 -4.77 -9.81 -2.78
N ILE A 43 -4.61 -10.63 -3.81
CA ILE A 43 -3.69 -10.36 -4.92
C ILE A 43 -4.53 -10.01 -6.14
N TYR A 44 -4.31 -8.82 -6.70
CA TYR A 44 -4.95 -8.39 -7.93
C TYR A 44 -3.89 -8.01 -8.96
N LYS A 45 -3.92 -8.65 -10.13
CA LYS A 45 -2.96 -8.45 -11.23
C LYS A 45 -1.48 -8.44 -10.77
N GLY A 46 -1.16 -9.30 -9.80
CA GLY A 46 0.22 -9.43 -9.27
C GLY A 46 0.64 -8.35 -8.28
N VAL A 47 -0.30 -7.55 -7.76
CA VAL A 47 -0.08 -6.62 -6.64
C VAL A 47 -0.79 -7.16 -5.39
N LEU A 48 -0.06 -7.26 -4.29
CA LEU A 48 -0.61 -7.64 -2.98
C LEU A 48 -1.21 -6.39 -2.31
N SER A 49 -2.50 -6.48 -2.01
CA SER A 49 -3.27 -5.41 -1.40
C SER A 49 -3.73 -5.84 -0.02
N TYR A 50 -3.63 -4.93 0.95
CA TYR A 50 -4.07 -5.14 2.32
C TYR A 50 -5.28 -4.26 2.64
N LEU A 51 -6.28 -4.86 3.28
CA LEU A 51 -7.35 -4.12 3.93
C LEU A 51 -6.89 -3.75 5.34
N LEU A 52 -6.74 -2.46 5.57
CA LEU A 52 -6.50 -1.85 6.87
C LEU A 52 -7.81 -1.22 7.35
N LEU A 53 -8.19 -1.40 8.61
CA LEU A 53 -9.22 -0.58 9.25
C LEU A 53 -8.52 0.64 9.85
N GLY A 54 -8.94 1.83 9.41
CA GLY A 54 -8.45 3.12 9.88
C GLY A 54 -9.09 3.56 11.19
#